data_AF-A0A945E6B7-F1
#
_entry.id   AF-A0A945E6B7-F1
#
_cell.length_a   1.000
_cell.length_b   1.000
_cell.length_c   1.000
_cell.angle_alpha   90.00
_cell.angle_beta   90.00
_cell.angle_gamma   90.00
#
_symmetry.space_group_name_H-M   'P 1'
#
loop_
_entity.id
_entity.type
_entity.pdbx_description
1 polymer ?
#
loop_
_entity_poly.entity_id
_entity_poly.type
_entity_poly.pdbx_seq_one_letter_code
_entity_poly.pdbx_strand_id
1 'polypeptide(L)' 'GENRTFLGREDLLAGEGVVVEVLDDEACVELMATFIAADPDLWNEDIGE' A
#
# COMPACT_ATOMS: atom_id res chain seq x y z
N GLY A 1 0.48 -2.67 5.04
CA GLY A 1 0.81 -3.58 3.93
C GLY A 1 1.19 -2.78 2.71
N GLU A 2 0.19 -2.39 1.92
CA GLU A 2 0.38 -1.69 0.64
C GLU A 2 1.31 -0.49 0.70
N ASN A 3 1.19 0.37 1.72
CA ASN A 3 2.06 1.53 1.91
C ASN A 3 3.57 1.22 1.85
N ARG A 4 4.00 0.00 2.20
CA ARG A 4 5.42 -0.44 2.09
C ARG A 4 5.84 -0.90 0.70
N THR A 5 4.91 -1.30 -0.15
CA THR A 5 5.16 -1.84 -1.50
C THR A 5 4.76 -0.87 -2.60
N PHE A 6 3.80 0.00 -2.34
CA PHE A 6 3.33 1.06 -3.22
C PHE A 6 2.89 2.27 -2.39
N LEU A 7 3.58 3.40 -2.58
CA LEU A 7 3.27 4.63 -1.84
C LEU A 7 2.18 5.41 -2.58
N GLY A 8 1.00 5.50 -1.96
CA GLY A 8 -0.12 6.30 -2.46
C GLY A 8 0.10 7.81 -2.31
N ARG A 9 -0.94 8.60 -2.62
CA ARG A 9 -0.92 10.08 -2.57
C ARG A 9 -1.19 10.65 -1.17
N GLU A 10 -0.53 10.11 -0.16
CA GLU A 10 -0.62 10.61 1.23
C GLU A 10 -0.10 12.05 1.35
N ASP A 11 0.83 12.44 0.47
CA ASP A 11 1.35 13.80 0.31
C ASP A 11 0.24 14.82 -0.02
N LEU A 12 -0.69 14.44 -0.90
CA LEU A 12 -1.81 15.28 -1.31
C LEU A 12 -2.77 15.49 -0.14
N LEU A 13 -3.08 14.42 0.59
CA LEU A 13 -3.94 14.48 1.76
C LEU A 13 -3.35 15.40 2.84
N ALA A 14 -2.05 15.26 3.11
CA ALA A 14 -1.35 16.16 4.03
C ALA A 14 -1.37 17.61 3.54
N GLY A 15 -1.22 17.84 2.23
CA GLY A 15 -1.31 19.18 1.61
C GLY A 15 -2.67 19.86 1.78
N GLU A 16 -3.75 19.07 1.84
CA GLU A 16 -5.12 19.54 2.10
C GLU A 16 -5.45 19.63 3.61
N GLY A 17 -4.46 19.43 4.48
CA GLY A 17 -4.63 19.51 5.93
C GLY A 17 -5.28 18.28 6.56
N VAL A 18 -5.37 17.16 5.83
CA VAL A 18 -5.86 15.89 6.37
C VAL A 18 -4.74 15.21 7.16
N VAL A 19 -5.06 14.79 8.40
CA VAL A 19 -4.14 14.01 9.22
C VAL A 19 -4.19 12.55 8.77
N VAL A 20 -3.03 12.02 8.39
CA VAL A 20 -2.85 10.61 7.99
C VAL A 20 -1.97 9.92 9.03
N GLU A 21 -2.40 8.75 9.48
CA GLU A 21 -1.63 7.90 10.38
C GLU A 21 -1.44 6.52 9.74
N VAL A 22 -0.19 6.11 9.55
CA VAL A 22 0.17 4.79 9.03
C VAL A 22 0.45 3.89 10.23
N LEU A 23 -0.52 3.04 10.56
CA LEU A 23 -0.43 2.13 11.72
C LEU A 23 0.59 0.99 11.52
N ASP A 24 1.00 0.75 10.27
CA ASP A 24 2.03 -0.22 9.90
C ASP A 24 1.82 -1.62 10.51
N ASP A 25 0.57 -2.07 10.54
CA ASP A 25 0.17 -3.36 11.11
C ASP A 25 0.87 -4.53 10.42
N GLU A 26 1.55 -5.36 11.22
CA GLU A 26 2.34 -6.51 10.77
C GLU A 26 1.50 -7.54 10.02
N ALA A 27 0.26 -7.82 10.46
CA ALA A 27 -0.62 -8.76 9.78
C ALA A 27 -0.99 -8.27 8.37
N CYS A 28 -1.19 -6.96 8.21
CA CYS A 28 -1.44 -6.35 6.90
C CYS A 28 -0.19 -6.36 6.01
N VAL A 29 1.01 -6.29 6.59
CA VAL A 29 2.27 -6.41 5.83
C VAL A 29 2.45 -7.83 5.33
N GLU A 30 2.29 -8.83 6.20
CA GLU A 30 2.41 -10.25 5.83
C GLU A 30 1.37 -10.67 4.78
N LEU A 31 0.13 -10.20 4.93
CA LEU A 31 -0.94 -10.45 3.97
C LEU A 31 -0.57 -9.96 2.58
N MET A 32 -0.17 -8.68 2.46
CA MET A 32 0.18 -8.09 1.18
C MET A 32 1.44 -8.74 0.58
N ALA A 33 2.45 -9.01 1.39
CA ALA A 33 3.66 -9.68 0.92
C ALA A 33 3.37 -11.08 0.36
N THR A 34 2.49 -11.84 1.03
CA THR A 34 2.09 -13.17 0.57
C THR A 34 1.30 -13.10 -0.74
N PHE A 35 0.34 -12.17 -0.83
CA PHE A 35 -0.47 -11.99 -2.03
C PHE A 35 0.38 -11.59 -3.25
N ILE A 36 1.23 -10.57 -3.11
CA ILE A 36 2.08 -10.08 -4.21
C ILE A 36 3.04 -11.18 -4.71
N ALA A 37 3.56 -12.00 -3.80
CA ALA A 37 4.43 -13.13 -4.17
C ALA A 37 3.67 -14.26 -4.87
N ALA A 38 2.40 -14.47 -4.53
CA ALA A 38 1.57 -15.52 -5.12
C ALA A 38 1.03 -15.12 -6.51
N ASP A 39 0.60 -13.86 -6.68
CA ASP A 39 -0.11 -13.37 -7.86
C ASP A 39 0.47 -12.01 -8.34
N PRO A 40 1.74 -11.96 -8.80
CA PRO A 40 2.41 -10.70 -9.14
C PRO A 40 1.78 -9.97 -10.33
N ASP A 41 1.24 -10.69 -11.32
CA ASP A 41 0.59 -10.08 -12.48
C ASP A 41 -0.70 -9.35 -12.09
N LEU A 42 -1.46 -9.92 -11.15
CA LEU A 42 -2.69 -9.29 -10.63
C LEU A 42 -2.36 -8.07 -9.77
N TRP A 43 -1.28 -8.14 -8.99
CA TRP A 43 -0.79 -6.98 -8.25
C TRP A 43 -0.37 -5.85 -9.20
N ASN A 44 0.39 -6.16 -10.25
CA ASN A 44 0.81 -5.17 -11.24
C ASN A 44 -0.40 -4.56 -11.96
N GLU A 45 -1.42 -5.35 -12.31
CA GLU A 45 -2.70 -4.84 -12.84
C GLU A 45 -3.36 -3.82 -11.88
N ASP A 46 -3.43 -4.14 -10.59
CA ASP A 46 -4.08 -3.30 -9.57
C ASP A 46 -3.41 -1.93 -9.41
N ILE A 47 -2.07 -1.89 -9.43
CA ILE A 47 -1.30 -0.63 -9.38
C ILE A 47 -1.08 0.03 -10.75
N GLY A 48 -1.47 -0.64 -11.84
CA GLY A 48 -1.34 -0.15 -13.20
C GLY A 48 0.08 -0.18 -13.79
N GLU A 49 0.90 -1.18 -13.44
CA GLU A 49 2.24 -1.45 -13.99
C GLU A 49 2.24 -2.40 -15.21
#